data_AF-A0A496LEL6-F1
#
_entry.id   AF-A0A496LEL6-F1
#
_cell.length_a   1.000
_cell.length_b   1.000
_cell.length_c   1.000
_cell.angle_alpha   90.00
_cell.angle_beta   90.00
_cell.angle_gamma   90.00
#
_symmetry.space_group_name_H-M   'P 1'
#
loop_
_entity.id
_entity.type
_entity.pdbx_description
1 polymer ?
#
loop_
_entity_poly.entity_id
_entity_poly.type
_entity_poly.pdbx_seq_one_letter_code
_entity_poly.pdbx_strand_id
1 'polypeptide(L)'
;MIRVSELRDILLNKSDNIDLFTLEQIVEQYPYFEMARLIYLKRLKQVDNEIFINKLRASAAYFSNRKFAYFFVNGIGGKSASAEIYDTAVISTDYFALKNSNVSSDSLRELARRLKKSRIERLRQQSEEATITEADDDEIRVKKLILDKRYVEALRILKKINLNNSIKNTYFALQIKYLETILDSTE
;
A
#
# COMPACT_ATOMS: atom_id res chain seq x y z
N MET A 1 10.59 -33.37 -8.61
CA MET A 1 10.75 -31.89 -8.67
C MET A 1 9.40 -31.32 -9.05
N ILE A 2 8.74 -30.56 -8.15
CA ILE A 2 7.42 -29.99 -8.40
C ILE A 2 7.55 -28.94 -9.51
N ARG A 3 6.69 -29.00 -10.53
CA ARG A 3 6.70 -28.01 -11.61
C ARG A 3 5.96 -26.75 -11.17
N VAL A 4 6.39 -25.59 -11.65
CA VAL A 4 5.75 -24.29 -11.37
C VAL A 4 4.26 -24.30 -11.74
N SER A 5 3.89 -25.05 -12.79
CA SER A 5 2.49 -25.27 -13.20
C SER A 5 1.64 -25.94 -12.11
N GLU A 6 2.20 -26.90 -11.38
CA GLU A 6 1.49 -27.63 -10.32
C GLU A 6 1.21 -26.72 -9.12
N LEU A 7 2.16 -25.84 -8.76
CA LEU A 7 1.96 -24.83 -7.73
C LEU A 7 0.86 -23.82 -8.11
N ARG A 8 0.81 -23.43 -9.38
CA ARG A 8 -0.22 -22.53 -9.91
C ARG A 8 -1.61 -23.17 -9.83
N ASP A 9 -1.73 -24.43 -10.22
CA ASP A 9 -3.00 -25.15 -10.16
C ASP A 9 -3.51 -25.28 -8.71
N ILE A 10 -2.62 -25.41 -7.73
CA ILE A 10 -2.97 -25.43 -6.30
C ILE A 10 -3.41 -24.07 -5.80
N LEU A 11 -2.75 -23.00 -6.25
CA LEU A 11 -3.18 -21.63 -5.92
C LEU A 11 -4.62 -21.38 -6.38
N LEU A 12 -4.99 -21.96 -7.52
CA LEU A 12 -6.34 -21.91 -8.08
C LEU A 12 -7.30 -22.93 -7.44
N ASN A 13 -6.88 -23.65 -6.38
CA ASN A 13 -7.60 -24.77 -5.74
C ASN A 13 -8.07 -25.84 -6.74
N LYS A 14 -7.30 -26.07 -7.80
CA LYS A 14 -7.63 -27.02 -8.88
C LYS A 14 -7.10 -28.43 -8.61
N SER A 15 -6.10 -28.58 -7.75
CA SER A 15 -5.55 -29.88 -7.35
C SER A 15 -5.13 -29.87 -5.88
N ASP A 16 -5.31 -31.00 -5.19
CA ASP A 16 -4.99 -31.14 -3.77
C ASP A 16 -3.82 -32.09 -3.45
N ASN A 17 -3.19 -32.68 -4.46
CA ASN A 17 -2.41 -33.91 -4.33
C ASN A 17 -0.90 -33.70 -4.17
N ILE A 18 -0.47 -32.69 -3.40
CA ILE A 18 0.96 -32.53 -3.07
C ILE A 18 1.24 -33.00 -1.65
N ASP A 19 2.26 -33.85 -1.55
CA ASP A 19 2.80 -34.35 -0.29
C ASP A 19 3.36 -33.21 0.58
N LEU A 20 2.98 -33.21 1.87
CA LEU A 20 3.33 -32.17 2.83
C LEU A 20 4.85 -32.06 3.02
N PHE A 21 5.54 -33.20 2.98
CA PHE A 21 7.00 -33.26 3.10
C PHE A 21 7.69 -32.54 1.94
N THR A 22 7.18 -32.70 0.72
CA THR A 22 7.76 -32.02 -0.45
C THR A 22 7.57 -30.49 -0.36
N LEU A 23 6.43 -30.03 0.17
CA LEU A 23 6.20 -28.60 0.44
C LEU A 23 7.15 -28.05 1.50
N GLU A 24 7.42 -28.81 2.55
CA GLU A 24 8.38 -28.42 3.59
C GLU A 24 9.79 -28.25 3.01
N GLN A 25 10.25 -29.21 2.19
CA GLN A 25 11.55 -29.10 1.51
C GLN A 25 11.66 -27.84 0.65
N ILE A 26 10.60 -27.46 -0.08
CA ILE A 26 10.60 -26.23 -0.89
C ILE A 26 10.69 -24.99 0.00
N VAL A 27 9.94 -24.96 1.09
CA VAL A 27 9.91 -23.81 2.01
C VAL A 27 11.26 -23.64 2.74
N GLU A 28 11.97 -24.73 2.99
CA GLU A 28 13.33 -24.71 3.54
C GLU A 28 14.37 -24.28 2.49
N GLN A 29 14.29 -24.83 1.28
CA GLN A 29 15.24 -24.51 0.20
C GLN A 29 15.07 -23.08 -0.33
N TYR A 30 13.84 -22.56 -0.34
CA TYR A 30 13.51 -21.22 -0.84
C TYR A 30 12.72 -20.42 0.22
N PRO A 31 13.37 -19.91 1.28
CA PRO A 31 12.68 -19.28 2.42
C PRO A 31 11.77 -18.10 2.06
N TYR A 32 12.17 -17.32 1.05
CA TYR A 32 11.44 -16.13 0.56
C TYR A 32 10.36 -16.45 -0.45
N PHE A 33 10.14 -17.71 -0.80
CA PHE A 33 9.07 -18.07 -1.73
C PHE A 33 7.70 -18.05 -1.02
N GLU A 34 7.11 -16.84 -0.97
CA GLU A 34 5.90 -16.54 -0.21
C GLU A 34 4.76 -17.52 -0.51
N MET A 35 4.53 -17.81 -1.80
CA MET A 35 3.41 -18.65 -2.26
C MET A 35 3.52 -20.10 -1.79
N ALA A 36 4.71 -20.70 -1.88
CA ALA A 36 4.91 -22.07 -1.39
C ALA A 36 4.65 -22.15 0.12
N ARG A 37 5.09 -21.13 0.87
CA ARG A 37 4.91 -21.04 2.32
C ARG A 37 3.42 -20.94 2.71
N LEU A 38 2.62 -20.18 1.98
CA LEU A 38 1.17 -20.11 2.22
C LEU A 38 0.47 -21.44 1.94
N ILE A 39 0.82 -22.10 0.83
CA ILE A 39 0.26 -23.40 0.47
C ILE A 39 0.61 -24.42 1.55
N TYR A 40 1.88 -24.44 1.99
CA TYR A 40 2.34 -25.27 3.10
C TYR A 40 1.55 -25.01 4.37
N LEU A 41 1.41 -23.75 4.80
CA LEU A 41 0.66 -23.39 6.01
C LEU A 41 -0.83 -23.75 5.92
N LYS A 42 -1.44 -23.56 4.75
CA LYS A 42 -2.84 -23.93 4.50
C LYS A 42 -3.05 -25.44 4.63
N ARG A 43 -2.12 -26.24 4.11
CA ARG A 43 -2.13 -27.71 4.25
C ARG A 43 -1.87 -28.13 5.69
N LEU A 44 -0.85 -27.57 6.31
CA LEU A 44 -0.44 -27.90 7.67
C LEU A 44 -1.60 -27.65 8.65
N LYS A 45 -2.38 -26.59 8.45
CA LYS A 45 -3.60 -26.31 9.21
C LYS A 45 -4.67 -27.42 9.11
N GLN A 46 -4.76 -28.11 7.97
CA GLN A 46 -5.70 -29.24 7.80
C GLN A 46 -5.23 -30.50 8.54
N VAL A 47 -3.92 -30.65 8.74
CA VAL A 47 -3.30 -31.83 9.34
C VAL A 47 -3.16 -31.69 10.85
N ASP A 48 -2.48 -30.64 11.32
CA ASP A 48 -2.18 -30.42 12.74
C ASP A 48 -2.16 -28.93 13.08
N ASN A 49 -3.01 -28.54 14.02
CA ASN A 49 -3.15 -27.15 14.47
C ASN A 49 -1.97 -26.69 15.34
N GLU A 50 -1.35 -27.56 16.14
CA GLU A 50 -0.26 -27.18 17.04
C GLU A 50 1.02 -26.88 16.26
N ILE A 51 1.41 -27.79 15.37
CA ILE A 51 2.56 -27.61 14.48
C ILE A 51 2.33 -26.39 13.58
N PHE A 52 1.11 -26.23 13.09
CA PHE A 52 0.70 -25.07 12.29
C PHE A 52 0.96 -23.75 13.00
N ILE A 53 0.55 -23.57 14.26
CA ILE A 53 0.74 -22.31 14.99
C ILE A 53 2.23 -21.98 15.13
N ASN A 54 3.07 -22.97 15.42
CA ASN A 54 4.50 -22.78 15.55
C ASN A 54 5.14 -22.37 14.21
N LYS A 55 4.82 -23.08 13.12
CA LYS A 55 5.33 -22.78 11.78
C LYS A 55 4.77 -21.47 11.22
N LEU A 56 3.54 -21.09 11.57
CA LEU A 56 2.91 -19.81 11.20
C LEU A 56 3.66 -18.64 11.81
N ARG A 57 4.01 -18.71 13.10
CA ARG A 57 4.77 -17.65 13.78
C ARG A 57 6.13 -17.41 13.12
N ALA A 58 6.86 -18.49 12.82
CA ALA A 58 8.13 -18.40 12.10
C ALA A 58 7.95 -17.87 10.67
N SER A 59 6.88 -18.30 9.99
CA SER A 59 6.57 -17.93 8.61
C SER A 59 6.10 -16.47 8.46
N ALA A 60 5.56 -15.87 9.53
CA ALA A 60 5.03 -14.50 9.53
C ALA A 60 6.06 -13.42 9.15
N ALA A 61 7.34 -13.68 9.39
CA ALA A 61 8.44 -12.79 9.03
C ALA A 61 8.69 -12.72 7.52
N TYR A 62 8.29 -13.75 6.77
CA TYR A 62 8.54 -13.87 5.32
C TYR A 62 7.40 -13.34 4.46
N PHE A 63 6.25 -12.98 5.06
CA PHE A 63 5.10 -12.46 4.32
C PHE A 63 5.19 -10.95 4.13
N SER A 64 5.07 -10.52 2.88
CA SER A 64 4.97 -9.09 2.54
C SER A 64 3.68 -8.48 3.09
N ASN A 65 2.57 -9.23 3.02
CA ASN A 65 1.27 -8.82 3.55
C ASN A 65 0.70 -9.88 4.51
N ARG A 66 0.85 -9.62 5.82
CA ARG A 66 0.37 -10.52 6.89
C ARG A 66 -1.15 -10.68 6.91
N LYS A 67 -1.89 -9.62 6.56
CA LYS A 67 -3.36 -9.63 6.52
C LYS A 67 -3.85 -10.56 5.41
N PHE A 68 -3.21 -10.48 4.25
CA PHE A 68 -3.45 -11.41 3.17
C PHE A 68 -3.19 -12.86 3.62
N ALA A 69 -1.99 -13.13 4.18
CA ALA A 69 -1.59 -14.49 4.55
C ALA A 69 -2.60 -15.13 5.51
N TYR A 70 -3.08 -14.35 6.49
CA TYR A 70 -4.16 -14.74 7.38
C TYR A 70 -5.45 -15.11 6.64
N PHE A 71 -5.93 -14.25 5.73
CA PHE A 71 -7.16 -14.52 4.99
C PHE A 71 -7.05 -15.74 4.09
N PHE A 72 -5.91 -15.94 3.43
CA PHE A 72 -5.66 -17.09 2.57
C PHE A 72 -5.66 -18.40 3.35
N VAL A 73 -4.88 -18.47 4.43
CA VAL A 73 -4.77 -19.67 5.27
C VAL A 73 -6.10 -20.00 5.95
N ASN A 74 -6.90 -18.99 6.29
CA ASN A 74 -8.20 -19.19 6.90
C ASN A 74 -9.37 -19.33 5.92
N GLY A 75 -9.15 -19.05 4.62
CA GLY A 75 -10.22 -19.06 3.62
C GLY A 75 -11.31 -18.01 3.87
N ILE A 76 -10.99 -16.91 4.56
CA ILE A 76 -11.96 -15.88 5.01
C ILE A 76 -12.30 -14.87 3.89
N GLY A 77 -11.58 -14.89 2.77
CA GLY A 77 -11.94 -14.17 1.54
C GLY A 77 -12.43 -15.15 0.48
N GLY A 78 -13.52 -14.83 -0.23
CA GLY A 78 -14.07 -15.69 -1.29
C GLY A 78 -13.01 -16.13 -2.32
N LYS A 79 -13.28 -17.26 -3.02
CA LYS A 79 -12.31 -17.96 -3.90
C LYS A 79 -11.60 -17.06 -4.92
N SER A 80 -12.24 -15.98 -5.39
CA SER A 80 -11.67 -14.99 -6.32
C SER A 80 -10.80 -13.93 -5.64
N ALA A 81 -11.09 -13.59 -4.39
CA ALA A 81 -10.39 -12.55 -3.64
C ALA A 81 -8.95 -12.97 -3.28
N SER A 82 -8.69 -14.26 -3.09
CA SER A 82 -7.35 -14.76 -2.73
C SER A 82 -6.30 -14.53 -3.84
N ALA A 83 -6.70 -14.52 -5.11
CA ALA A 83 -5.80 -14.24 -6.23
C ALA A 83 -5.71 -12.73 -6.52
N GLU A 84 -6.85 -12.02 -6.49
CA GLU A 84 -6.93 -10.59 -6.78
C GLU A 84 -6.27 -9.71 -5.70
N ILE A 85 -6.32 -10.12 -4.42
CA ILE A 85 -5.70 -9.37 -3.32
C ILE A 85 -4.17 -9.46 -3.39
N TYR A 86 -3.59 -10.53 -3.94
CA TYR A 86 -2.14 -10.62 -4.09
C TYR A 86 -1.61 -9.65 -5.16
N ASP A 87 -2.26 -9.60 -6.31
CA ASP A 87 -1.95 -8.63 -7.35
C ASP A 87 -2.11 -7.20 -6.82
N THR A 88 -3.23 -6.89 -6.15
CA THR A 88 -3.46 -5.52 -5.63
C THR A 88 -2.59 -5.14 -4.42
N ALA A 89 -2.14 -6.10 -3.61
CA ALA A 89 -1.28 -5.81 -2.45
C ALA A 89 0.18 -5.52 -2.85
N VAL A 90 0.70 -6.18 -3.89
CA VAL A 90 2.01 -5.85 -4.47
C VAL A 90 1.94 -4.54 -5.24
N ILE A 91 0.78 -4.23 -5.83
CA ILE A 91 0.50 -2.97 -6.55
C ILE A 91 0.09 -1.83 -5.58
N SER A 92 0.01 -2.05 -4.27
CA SER A 92 -0.42 -1.01 -3.31
C SER A 92 0.53 0.19 -3.19
N THR A 93 1.67 0.19 -3.89
CA THR A 93 2.51 1.37 -4.12
C THR A 93 2.00 2.29 -5.22
N ASP A 94 1.05 1.86 -6.05
CA ASP A 94 0.59 2.60 -7.20
C ASP A 94 -0.75 3.29 -6.92
N TYR A 95 -0.61 4.54 -6.49
CA TYR A 95 -1.63 5.60 -6.53
C TYR A 95 -2.41 5.69 -7.87
N PHE A 96 -1.98 4.98 -8.93
CA PHE A 96 -2.54 5.00 -10.28
C PHE A 96 -3.35 3.74 -10.69
N ALA A 97 -3.33 2.64 -9.92
CA ALA A 97 -3.97 1.38 -10.34
C ALA A 97 -5.51 1.37 -10.27
N LEU A 98 -6.14 2.40 -9.68
CA LEU A 98 -7.59 2.54 -9.55
C LEU A 98 -8.34 2.81 -10.87
N LYS A 99 -7.63 2.99 -11.98
CA LYS A 99 -8.22 3.38 -13.27
C LYS A 99 -8.97 2.25 -14.00
N ASN A 100 -8.79 0.99 -13.59
CA ASN A 100 -9.33 -0.19 -14.30
C ASN A 100 -10.46 -0.94 -13.57
N SER A 101 -11.03 -0.37 -12.50
CA SER A 101 -12.21 -0.98 -11.86
C SER A 101 -13.49 -0.52 -12.55
N ASN A 102 -14.38 -1.46 -12.91
CA ASN A 102 -15.71 -1.22 -13.48
C ASN A 102 -16.71 -0.56 -12.49
N VAL A 103 -16.21 0.13 -11.47
CA VAL A 103 -17.03 0.90 -10.55
C VAL A 103 -17.39 2.20 -11.24
N SER A 104 -18.68 2.54 -11.26
CA SER A 104 -19.19 3.78 -11.89
C SER A 104 -18.32 4.97 -11.48
N SER A 105 -17.55 5.48 -12.44
CA SER A 105 -16.50 6.47 -12.21
C SER A 105 -17.01 7.74 -11.52
N ASP A 106 -18.31 8.02 -11.67
CA ASP A 106 -18.98 9.17 -11.07
C ASP A 106 -19.19 9.00 -9.55
N SER A 107 -19.41 7.78 -9.05
CA SER A 107 -19.63 7.54 -7.61
C SER A 107 -18.34 7.66 -6.80
N LEU A 108 -17.24 7.09 -7.30
CA LEU A 108 -15.93 7.16 -6.65
C LEU A 108 -15.31 8.55 -6.76
N ARG A 109 -15.45 9.21 -7.92
CA ARG A 109 -14.98 10.59 -8.12
C ARG A 109 -15.71 11.55 -7.19
N GLU A 110 -17.01 11.36 -7.00
CA GLU A 110 -17.80 12.18 -6.09
C GLU A 110 -17.46 11.91 -4.62
N LEU A 111 -17.26 10.64 -4.24
CA LEU A 111 -16.79 10.30 -2.90
C LEU A 111 -15.39 10.90 -2.62
N ALA A 112 -14.46 10.79 -3.57
CA ALA A 112 -13.13 11.38 -3.47
C ALA A 112 -13.20 12.91 -3.34
N ARG A 113 -14.09 13.56 -4.10
CA ARG A 113 -14.32 15.01 -4.02
C ARG A 113 -14.90 15.42 -2.67
N ARG A 114 -15.86 14.66 -2.13
CA ARG A 114 -16.45 14.88 -0.80
C ARG A 114 -15.43 14.68 0.32
N LEU A 115 -14.62 13.63 0.26
CA LEU A 115 -13.54 13.38 1.23
C LEU A 115 -12.43 14.42 1.17
N LYS A 116 -12.07 14.88 -0.03
CA LYS A 116 -11.12 15.99 -0.21
C LYS A 116 -11.68 17.29 0.38
N LYS A 117 -12.96 17.59 0.11
CA LYS A 117 -13.64 18.77 0.65
C LYS A 117 -13.71 18.74 2.18
N SER A 118 -14.15 17.62 2.77
CA SER A 118 -14.25 17.48 4.23
C SER A 118 -12.89 17.52 4.92
N ARG A 119 -11.83 16.98 4.28
CA ARG A 119 -10.46 17.09 4.81
C ARG A 119 -9.93 18.51 4.76
N ILE A 120 -10.20 19.26 3.69
CA ILE A 120 -9.83 20.68 3.59
C ILE A 120 -10.55 21.50 4.67
N GLU A 121 -11.83 21.20 4.92
CA GLU A 121 -12.64 21.87 5.93
C GLU A 121 -12.14 21.60 7.36
N ARG A 122 -11.75 20.36 7.67
CA ARG A 122 -11.07 20.02 8.94
C ARG A 122 -9.73 20.71 9.08
N LEU A 123 -8.94 20.79 8.01
CA LEU A 123 -7.66 21.49 8.02
C LEU A 123 -7.83 23.01 8.21
N ARG A 124 -8.92 23.59 7.67
CA ARG A 124 -9.29 25.00 7.92
C ARG A 124 -9.65 25.24 9.38
N GLN A 125 -10.49 24.39 9.95
CA GLN A 125 -10.87 24.46 11.37
C GLN A 125 -9.64 24.29 12.28
N GLN A 126 -8.74 23.36 11.97
CA GLN A 126 -7.48 23.19 12.69
C GLN A 126 -6.52 24.38 12.52
N SER A 127 -6.55 25.08 11.38
CA SER A 127 -5.75 26.30 11.18
C SER A 127 -6.34 27.54 11.87
N GLU A 128 -7.65 27.57 12.09
CA GLU A 128 -8.34 28.63 12.83
C GLU A 128 -8.14 28.48 14.36
N GLU A 129 -7.97 27.25 14.86
CA GLU A 129 -7.68 26.97 16.28
C GLU A 129 -6.18 27.14 16.64
N ALA A 130 -5.28 27.08 15.67
CA ALA A 130 -3.82 27.15 15.87
C ALA A 130 -3.23 28.57 15.89
N THR A 131 -4.05 29.63 15.96
CA THR A 131 -3.61 31.03 15.79
C THR A 131 -2.78 31.62 16.93
N ILE A 132 -2.13 30.82 17.79
CA ILE A 132 -1.22 31.33 18.82
C ILE A 132 0.02 30.42 18.95
N THR A 133 0.94 30.45 17.97
CA THR A 133 2.40 30.37 18.21
C THR A 133 3.20 30.67 16.93
N GLU A 134 4.10 31.65 17.02
CA GLU A 134 4.72 32.41 15.92
C GLU A 134 5.91 31.72 15.20
N ALA A 135 5.83 30.42 14.88
CA ALA A 135 6.94 29.71 14.22
C ALA A 135 6.67 29.19 12.79
N ASP A 136 5.46 29.35 12.24
CA ASP A 136 5.00 28.63 11.03
C ASP A 136 4.62 29.53 9.82
N ASP A 137 5.20 30.73 9.72
CA ASP A 137 4.85 31.74 8.70
C ASP A 137 5.18 31.30 7.25
N ASP A 138 6.30 30.63 7.01
CA ASP A 138 6.72 30.26 5.65
C ASP A 138 5.87 29.15 5.01
N GLU A 139 5.40 28.16 5.79
CA GLU A 139 4.54 27.08 5.29
C GLU A 139 3.15 27.61 4.92
N ILE A 140 2.62 28.54 5.73
CA ILE A 140 1.35 29.22 5.48
C ILE A 140 1.44 30.10 4.22
N ARG A 141 2.55 30.84 4.06
CA ARG A 141 2.84 31.62 2.85
C ARG A 141 2.88 30.77 1.60
N VAL A 142 3.53 29.60 1.65
CA VAL A 142 3.58 28.66 0.50
C VAL A 142 2.18 28.18 0.14
N LYS A 143 1.35 27.79 1.12
CA LYS A 143 -0.03 27.35 0.87
C LYS A 143 -0.86 28.43 0.19
N LYS A 144 -0.73 29.69 0.61
CA LYS A 144 -1.40 30.84 -0.02
C LYS A 144 -0.93 31.03 -1.47
N LEU A 145 0.37 30.99 -1.72
CA LEU A 145 0.94 31.15 -3.07
C LEU A 145 0.52 30.05 -4.05
N ILE A 146 0.39 28.80 -3.57
CA ILE A 146 -0.12 27.69 -4.38
C ILE A 146 -1.59 27.92 -4.78
N LEU A 147 -2.41 28.45 -3.86
CA LEU A 147 -3.80 28.81 -4.14
C LEU A 147 -3.89 29.96 -5.16
N ASP A 148 -3.01 30.95 -5.03
CA ASP A 148 -2.90 32.10 -5.93
C ASP A 148 -2.23 31.74 -7.28
N LYS A 149 -1.93 30.45 -7.52
CA LYS A 149 -1.23 29.91 -8.71
C LYS A 149 0.16 30.50 -8.97
N ARG A 150 0.81 31.07 -7.95
CA ARG A 150 2.18 31.60 -8.03
C ARG A 150 3.20 30.50 -7.69
N TYR A 151 3.29 29.51 -8.59
CA TYR A 151 4.04 28.27 -8.33
C TYR A 151 5.56 28.47 -8.21
N VAL A 152 6.14 29.39 -8.98
CA VAL A 152 7.59 29.69 -8.97
C VAL A 152 8.02 30.23 -7.60
N GLU A 153 7.23 31.12 -7.02
CA GLU A 153 7.53 31.72 -5.71
C GLU A 153 7.29 30.74 -4.56
N ALA A 154 6.21 29.94 -4.65
CA ALA A 154 5.96 28.85 -3.73
C ALA A 154 7.14 27.87 -3.70
N LEU A 155 7.65 27.49 -4.87
CA LEU A 155 8.77 26.58 -5.02
C LEU A 155 10.07 27.13 -4.43
N ARG A 156 10.35 28.43 -4.59
CA ARG A 156 11.53 29.10 -4.00
C ARG A 156 11.52 29.02 -2.47
N ILE A 157 10.37 29.33 -1.86
CA ILE A 157 10.21 29.29 -0.40
C ILE A 157 10.28 27.84 0.08
N LEU A 158 9.64 26.90 -0.63
CA LEU A 158 9.63 25.49 -0.28
C LEU A 158 11.03 24.85 -0.34
N LYS A 159 11.84 25.19 -1.36
CA LYS A 159 13.25 24.79 -1.42
C LYS A 159 14.05 25.35 -0.24
N LYS A 160 13.83 26.61 0.14
CA LYS A 160 14.47 27.22 1.32
C LYS A 160 14.11 26.50 2.63
N ILE A 161 12.84 26.15 2.83
CA ILE A 161 12.39 25.39 4.01
C ILE A 161 13.02 24.00 4.02
N ASN A 162 13.10 23.34 2.85
CA ASN A 162 13.61 21.98 2.74
C ASN A 162 15.06 21.85 3.20
N LEU A 163 15.91 22.83 2.87
CA LEU A 163 17.32 22.81 3.30
C LEU A 163 17.50 22.95 4.81
N ASN A 164 16.55 23.60 5.50
CA ASN A 164 16.66 23.91 6.93
C ASN A 164 15.98 22.88 7.84
N ASN A 165 15.18 21.95 7.30
CA ASN A 165 14.38 21.00 8.09
C ASN A 165 14.64 19.53 7.71
N SER A 166 15.38 18.81 8.55
CA SER A 166 15.71 17.38 8.33
C SER A 166 14.51 16.44 8.46
N ILE A 167 13.57 16.71 9.37
CA ILE A 167 12.46 15.80 9.73
C ILE A 167 11.36 15.75 8.65
N LYS A 168 11.09 16.86 7.97
CA LYS A 168 10.01 17.01 6.97
C LYS A 168 10.50 16.91 5.51
N ASN A 169 11.76 16.53 5.28
CA ASN A 169 12.40 16.54 3.95
C ASN A 169 11.59 15.76 2.90
N THR A 170 11.08 14.57 3.25
CA THR A 170 10.29 13.75 2.32
C THR A 170 9.00 14.43 1.87
N TYR A 171 8.31 15.13 2.79
CA TYR A 171 7.06 15.83 2.49
C TYR A 171 7.31 17.03 1.56
N PHE A 172 8.33 17.84 1.87
CA PHE A 172 8.69 18.99 1.06
C PHE A 172 9.25 18.57 -0.30
N ALA A 173 10.03 17.49 -0.39
CA ALA A 173 10.52 16.95 -1.66
C ALA A 173 9.37 16.54 -2.59
N LEU A 174 8.33 15.89 -2.06
CA LEU A 174 7.13 15.54 -2.84
C LEU A 174 6.38 16.79 -3.32
N GLN A 175 6.27 17.82 -2.47
CA GLN A 175 5.63 19.08 -2.83
C GLN A 175 6.43 19.86 -3.88
N ILE A 176 7.75 19.87 -3.80
CA ILE A 176 8.63 20.46 -4.82
C ILE A 176 8.41 19.76 -6.15
N LYS A 177 8.47 18.42 -6.17
CA LYS A 177 8.25 17.62 -7.38
C LYS A 177 6.86 17.86 -8.00
N TYR A 178 5.84 18.01 -7.16
CA TYR A 178 4.48 18.32 -7.62
C TYR A 178 4.42 19.69 -8.30
N LEU A 179 5.05 20.73 -7.72
CA LEU A 179 5.09 22.06 -8.31
C LEU A 179 5.93 22.12 -9.59
N GLU A 180 7.04 21.39 -9.66
CA GLU A 180 7.86 21.24 -10.87
C GLU A 180 7.05 20.57 -12.00
N THR A 181 6.36 19.45 -11.70
CA THR A 181 5.48 18.78 -12.68
C THR A 181 4.39 19.70 -13.21
N ILE A 182 3.80 20.55 -12.34
CA ILE A 182 2.79 21.53 -12.80
C ILE A 182 3.43 22.53 -13.75
N LEU A 183 4.58 23.09 -13.38
CA LEU A 183 5.25 24.11 -14.18
C LEU A 183 5.64 23.56 -15.56
N ASP A 184 6.24 22.37 -15.60
CA ASP A 184 6.62 21.66 -16.83
C ASP A 184 5.41 21.30 -17.70
N SER A 185 4.21 21.17 -17.11
CA SER A 185 2.97 20.90 -17.85
C SER A 185 2.25 22.15 -18.35
N THR A 186 2.65 23.34 -17.85
CA THR A 186 2.05 24.63 -18.20
C THR A 186 2.85 25.43 -19.20
N GLU A 187 4.14 25.11 -19.38
CA GLU A 187 4.99 25.57 -20.49
C GLU A 187 4.80 24.69 -21.74
#